data_AF-A0A0N9HWQ5-F1
#
_entry.id   AF-A0A0N9HWQ5-F1
#
_cell.length_a   1.000
_cell.length_b   1.000
_cell.length_c   1.000
_cell.angle_alpha   90.00
_cell.angle_beta   90.00
_cell.angle_gamma   90.00
#
_symmetry.space_group_name_H-M   'P 1'
#
loop_
_entity.id
_entity.type
_entity.pdbx_description
1 polymer ?
#
loop_
_entity_poly.entity_id
_entity_poly.type
_entity_poly.pdbx_seq_one_letter_code
_entity_poly.pdbx_strand_id
1 'polypeptide(L)'
;MTYDIVALCGSQPTPAIMLGAMHAAGTHLHVNTIEEAQLIQLYHPDGRLMLTTEGARLVQVPGEAKRLLGIDVPNPVWWVESRAPSGDPEAEDVTKRFAQALVTATGGALWSTR
;
A
#
# COMPACT_ATOMS: atom_id res chain seq x y z
N MET A 1 -2.14 -8.50 -15.69
CA MET A 1 -2.46 -7.21 -15.02
C MET A 1 -2.16 -7.38 -13.56
N THR A 2 -1.35 -6.50 -12.96
CA THR A 2 -1.03 -6.52 -11.53
C THR A 2 -2.28 -6.39 -10.67
N TYR A 3 -2.18 -6.82 -9.42
CA TYR A 3 -3.17 -6.48 -8.41
C TYR A 3 -2.72 -5.18 -7.74
N ASP A 4 -3.53 -4.13 -7.86
CA ASP A 4 -3.20 -2.82 -7.31
C ASP A 4 -4.17 -2.54 -6.17
N ILE A 5 -3.63 -2.04 -5.06
CA ILE A 5 -4.39 -1.58 -3.90
C ILE A 5 -3.89 -0.20 -3.50
N VAL A 6 -4.81 0.68 -3.13
CA VAL A 6 -4.52 2.02 -2.63
C VAL A 6 -5.06 2.14 -1.22
N ALA A 7 -4.18 2.44 -0.28
CA ALA A 7 -4.56 2.90 1.04
C ALA A 7 -4.71 4.42 1.04
N LEU A 8 -5.94 4.87 1.27
CA LEU A 8 -6.32 6.27 1.47
C LEU A 8 -6.34 6.55 2.97
N CYS A 9 -5.19 6.89 3.52
CA CYS A 9 -4.93 7.07 4.94
C CYS A 9 -5.43 8.44 5.44
N GLY A 10 -6.22 8.43 6.52
CA GLY A 10 -6.78 9.67 7.12
C GLY A 10 -5.75 10.56 7.82
N SER A 11 -4.58 10.00 8.15
CA SER A 11 -3.42 10.70 8.72
C SER A 11 -2.13 10.24 8.06
N GLN A 12 -1.04 11.01 8.21
CA GLN A 12 0.23 10.69 7.55
C GLN A 12 0.81 9.37 8.09
N PRO A 13 1.07 8.36 7.24
CA PRO A 13 1.81 7.19 7.66
C PRO A 13 3.25 7.59 8.01
N THR A 14 3.63 7.41 9.28
CA THR A 14 5.01 7.60 9.72
C THR A 14 5.86 6.39 9.31
N PRO A 15 7.21 6.50 9.31
CA PRO A 15 8.07 5.33 9.07
C PRO A 15 7.77 4.15 10.00
N ALA A 16 7.41 4.41 11.26
CA ALA A 16 7.03 3.36 12.21
C ALA A 16 5.72 2.66 11.81
N ILE A 17 4.73 3.42 11.31
CA ILE A 17 3.48 2.85 10.78
C ILE A 17 3.76 2.03 9.52
N MET A 18 4.62 2.52 8.63
CA MET A 18 5.02 1.79 7.42
C MET A 18 5.69 0.45 7.77
N LEU A 19 6.67 0.45 8.69
CA LEU A 19 7.32 -0.76 9.17
C LEU A 19 6.35 -1.71 9.88
N GLY A 20 5.43 -1.18 10.70
CA GLY A 20 4.39 -1.96 11.34
C GLY A 20 3.45 -2.64 10.34
N ALA A 21 3.09 -1.95 9.25
CA ALA A 21 2.30 -2.51 8.18
C ALA A 21 3.07 -3.60 7.40
N MET A 22 4.37 -3.41 7.13
CA MET A 22 5.21 -4.44 6.53
C MET A 22 5.31 -5.68 7.41
N HIS A 23 5.47 -5.48 8.72
CA HIS A 23 5.50 -6.56 9.69
C HIS A 23 4.16 -7.33 9.72
N ALA A 24 3.03 -6.62 9.69
CA ALA A 24 1.70 -7.22 9.61
C ALA A 24 1.44 -7.96 8.28
N ALA A 25 2.08 -7.53 7.20
CA ALA A 25 2.00 -8.20 5.90
C ALA A 25 2.65 -9.60 5.94
N GLY A 26 3.76 -9.74 6.68
CA GLY A 26 4.41 -11.01 6.98
C GLY A 26 5.78 -10.81 7.63
N THR A 27 6.01 -11.44 8.78
CA THR A 27 7.25 -11.28 9.56
C THR A 27 8.48 -11.96 8.94
N HIS A 28 8.26 -12.88 8.00
CA HIS A 28 9.29 -13.62 7.27
C HIS A 28 9.70 -12.94 5.96
N LEU A 29 9.03 -11.84 5.59
CA LEU A 29 9.29 -11.16 4.32
C LEU A 29 10.58 -10.34 4.41
N HIS A 30 11.35 -10.36 3.33
CA HIS A 30 12.56 -9.56 3.19
C HIS A 30 12.22 -8.21 2.54
N VAL A 31 12.84 -7.14 3.04
CA VAL A 31 12.65 -5.78 2.52
C VAL A 31 13.77 -5.45 1.54
N ASN A 32 13.42 -4.87 0.40
CA ASN A 32 14.33 -4.24 -0.53
C ASN A 32 13.87 -2.80 -0.82
N THR A 33 14.81 -1.91 -1.10
CA THR A 33 14.53 -0.51 -1.47
C THR A 33 15.16 -0.19 -2.81
N ILE A 34 14.40 0.45 -3.70
CA ILE A 34 14.90 0.98 -4.96
C ILE A 34 14.95 2.51 -4.80
N GLU A 35 16.13 3.03 -4.46
CA GLU A 35 16.29 4.44 -4.07
C GLU A 35 15.93 5.40 -5.20
N GLU A 36 16.36 5.13 -6.43
CA GLU A 36 16.13 6.00 -7.58
C GLU A 36 14.65 6.17 -7.91
N ALA A 37 13.86 5.12 -7.63
CA ALA A 37 12.42 5.11 -7.86
C ALA A 37 11.60 5.41 -6.60
N GLN A 38 12.26 5.56 -5.44
CA GLN A 38 11.62 5.72 -4.12
C GLN A 38 10.57 4.62 -3.84
N LEU A 39 10.93 3.37 -4.18
CA LEU A 39 10.07 2.20 -3.99
C LEU A 39 10.58 1.32 -2.86
N ILE A 40 9.65 0.69 -2.16
CA ILE A 40 9.93 -0.38 -1.20
C ILE A 40 9.30 -1.67 -1.73
N GLN A 41 10.03 -2.76 -1.64
CA GLN A 41 9.60 -4.07 -2.08
C GLN A 41 9.66 -5.08 -0.93
N LEU A 42 8.67 -5.96 -0.88
CA LEU A 42 8.67 -7.13 -0.01
C LEU A 42 8.86 -8.39 -0.84
N TYR A 43 9.76 -9.25 -0.40
CA TYR A 43 10.08 -10.53 -1.02
C TYR A 43 9.80 -11.68 -0.07
N HIS A 44 9.25 -12.76 -0.60
CA HIS A 44 9.17 -14.02 0.12
C HIS A 44 10.58 -14.65 0.20
N PRO A 45 10.89 -15.47 1.23
CA PRO A 45 12.20 -16.12 1.38
C PRO A 45 12.68 -16.95 0.19
N ASP A 46 11.79 -17.41 -0.69
CA ASP A 46 12.11 -18.10 -1.94
C ASP A 46 12.52 -17.16 -3.10
N GLY A 47 12.55 -15.85 -2.86
CA GLY A 47 12.94 -14.84 -3.85
C GLY A 47 11.79 -14.29 -4.69
N ARG A 48 10.54 -14.72 -4.49
CA ARG A 48 9.38 -14.15 -5.18
C ARG A 48 9.07 -12.74 -4.67
N LEU A 49 8.82 -11.80 -5.58
CA LEU A 49 8.30 -10.47 -5.25
C LEU A 49 6.86 -10.58 -4.75
N MET A 50 6.55 -10.07 -3.57
CA MET A 50 5.21 -10.10 -2.98
C MET A 50 4.48 -8.77 -3.16
N LEU A 51 5.19 -7.66 -2.97
CA LEU A 51 4.62 -6.32 -2.99
C LEU A 51 5.67 -5.32 -3.44
N THR A 52 5.27 -4.32 -4.24
CA THR A 52 5.98 -3.05 -4.40
C THR A 52 5.07 -1.93 -3.91
N THR A 53 5.56 -1.06 -3.02
CA THR A 53 4.82 0.10 -2.52
C THR A 53 5.61 1.39 -2.75
N GLU A 54 4.87 2.45 -3.07
CA GLU A 54 5.39 3.81 -3.17
C GLU A 54 5.33 4.50 -1.79
N GLY A 55 6.10 5.57 -1.61
CA GLY A 55 5.98 6.43 -0.42
C GLY A 55 4.63 7.15 -0.36
N ALA A 56 4.17 7.48 0.85
CA ALA A 56 2.90 8.18 1.06
C ALA A 56 2.92 9.59 0.42
N ARG A 57 1.87 9.91 -0.35
CA ARG A 57 1.71 11.21 -1.01
C ARG A 57 0.44 11.90 -0.51
N LEU A 58 0.52 13.18 -0.18
CA LEU A 58 -0.64 13.96 0.23
C LEU A 58 -1.45 14.39 -1.00
N VAL A 59 -2.70 13.92 -1.11
CA VAL A 59 -3.65 14.38 -2.12
C VAL A 59 -4.46 15.53 -1.54
N GLN A 60 -4.15 16.75 -2.00
CA GLN A 60 -4.76 17.98 -1.50
C GLN A 60 -5.95 18.45 -2.34
N VAL A 61 -6.11 17.95 -3.57
CA VAL A 61 -7.20 18.38 -4.46
C VAL A 61 -8.52 17.70 -4.03
N PRO A 62 -9.56 18.46 -3.65
CA PRO A 62 -10.85 17.88 -3.29
C PRO A 62 -11.45 17.08 -4.45
N GLY A 63 -12.01 15.89 -4.16
CA GLY A 63 -12.66 15.03 -5.16
C GLY A 63 -11.70 14.20 -6.04
N GLU A 64 -10.39 14.37 -5.91
CA GLU A 64 -9.42 13.66 -6.75
C GLU A 64 -9.47 12.13 -6.57
N ALA A 65 -9.60 11.66 -5.32
CA ALA A 65 -9.79 10.24 -5.04
C ALA A 65 -11.07 9.67 -5.71
N LYS A 66 -12.15 10.45 -5.73
CA LYS A 66 -13.40 10.06 -6.41
C LYS A 66 -13.23 10.02 -7.93
N ARG A 67 -12.51 10.99 -8.50
CA ARG A 67 -12.23 11.04 -9.94
C ARG A 67 -11.39 9.85 -10.41
N LEU A 68 -10.38 9.46 -9.62
CA LEU A 68 -9.44 8.40 -9.98
C LEU A 68 -9.93 6.99 -9.61
N LEU A 69 -10.52 6.83 -8.43
CA LEU A 69 -10.84 5.53 -7.83
C LEU A 69 -12.35 5.29 -7.67
N GLY A 70 -13.18 6.31 -7.87
CA GLY A 70 -14.62 6.22 -7.63
C GLY A 70 -15.03 6.22 -6.16
N ILE A 71 -14.09 6.42 -5.22
CA ILE A 71 -14.36 6.44 -3.78
C ILE A 71 -14.36 7.87 -3.25
N ASP A 72 -15.36 8.19 -2.43
CA ASP A 72 -15.45 9.46 -1.70
C ASP A 72 -14.76 9.33 -0.33
N VAL A 73 -13.77 10.19 -0.07
CA VAL A 73 -13.03 10.24 1.20
C VAL A 73 -12.82 11.68 1.65
N PRO A 74 -12.67 11.95 2.96
CA PRO A 74 -12.32 13.28 3.45
C PRO A 74 -11.04 13.82 2.80
N ASN A 75 -11.03 15.12 2.49
CA ASN A 75 -9.87 15.82 1.95
C ASN A 75 -9.23 16.71 3.05
N PRO A 76 -7.89 16.80 3.13
CA PRO A 76 -6.90 16.05 2.34
C PRO A 76 -6.75 14.60 2.81
N VAL A 77 -6.18 13.74 1.96
CA VAL A 77 -5.95 12.32 2.27
C VAL A 77 -4.53 11.90 1.87
N TRP A 78 -3.95 10.96 2.61
CA TRP A 78 -2.64 10.38 2.28
C TRP A 78 -2.83 9.14 1.41
N TRP A 79 -2.19 9.12 0.25
CA TRP A 79 -2.27 8.05 -0.73
C TRP A 79 -1.02 7.18 -0.65
N VAL A 80 -1.21 5.88 -0.42
CA VAL A 80 -0.15 4.87 -0.51
C VAL A 80 -0.59 3.83 -1.54
N GLU A 81 0.12 3.79 -2.66
CA GLU A 81 -0.14 2.81 -3.72
C GLU A 81 0.77 1.60 -3.57
N SER A 82 0.18 0.43 -3.75
CA SER A 82 0.82 -0.87 -3.57
C SER A 82 0.40 -1.80 -4.69
N ARG A 83 1.36 -2.53 -5.27
CA ARG A 83 1.13 -3.44 -6.39
C ARG A 83 1.73 -4.82 -6.10
N ALA A 84 0.94 -5.86 -6.33
CA ALA A 84 1.36 -7.26 -6.29
C ALA A 84 1.50 -7.84 -7.72
N PRO A 85 2.42 -8.80 -7.95
CA PRO A 85 2.43 -9.56 -9.19
C PRO A 85 1.09 -10.24 -9.47
N SER A 86 0.76 -10.37 -10.75
CA SER A 86 -0.51 -10.96 -11.17
C SER A 86 -0.49 -12.48 -11.09
N GLY A 87 -1.57 -13.08 -10.59
CA GLY A 87 -1.72 -14.54 -10.58
C GLY A 87 -0.97 -15.25 -9.46
N ASP A 88 -0.47 -14.49 -8.47
CA ASP A 88 0.08 -15.02 -7.22
C ASP A 88 -0.87 -14.64 -6.05
N PRO A 89 -1.76 -15.55 -5.63
CA PRO A 89 -2.73 -15.27 -4.56
C PRO A 89 -2.08 -14.89 -3.23
N GLU A 90 -0.89 -15.43 -2.94
CA GLU A 90 -0.17 -15.11 -1.72
C GLU A 90 0.34 -13.67 -1.74
N ALA A 91 0.88 -13.23 -2.87
CA ALA A 91 1.31 -11.85 -3.06
C ALA A 91 0.13 -10.86 -2.96
N GLU A 92 -1.03 -11.22 -3.53
CA GLU A 92 -2.27 -10.44 -3.38
C GLU A 92 -2.68 -10.32 -1.90
N ASP A 93 -2.63 -11.41 -1.14
CA ASP A 93 -2.99 -11.43 0.28
C ASP A 93 -1.99 -10.66 1.15
N VAL A 94 -0.68 -10.78 0.90
CA VAL A 94 0.36 -9.96 1.54
C VAL A 94 0.08 -8.48 1.32
N THR A 95 -0.24 -8.10 0.09
CA THR A 95 -0.53 -6.71 -0.30
C THR A 95 -1.80 -6.18 0.36
N LYS A 96 -2.85 -7.02 0.49
CA LYS A 96 -4.07 -6.69 1.25
C LYS A 96 -3.77 -6.47 2.74
N ARG A 97 -3.02 -7.38 3.37
CA ARG A 97 -2.65 -7.26 4.80
C ARG A 97 -1.87 -5.98 5.07
N PHE A 98 -0.90 -5.65 4.21
CA PHE A 98 -0.14 -4.41 4.29
C PHE A 98 -1.07 -3.18 4.26
N ALA A 99 -1.90 -3.07 3.23
CA ALA A 99 -2.77 -1.90 3.05
C ALA A 99 -3.82 -1.79 4.17
N GLN A 100 -4.40 -2.92 4.60
CA GLN A 100 -5.34 -2.97 5.71
C GLN A 100 -4.68 -2.51 7.01
N ALA A 101 -3.43 -2.89 7.27
CA ALA A 101 -2.71 -2.44 8.46
C ALA A 101 -2.47 -0.91 8.43
N LEU A 102 -2.16 -0.33 7.27
CA LEU A 102 -2.03 1.13 7.12
C LEU A 102 -3.34 1.85 7.46
N VAL A 103 -4.46 1.44 6.85
CA VAL A 103 -5.77 2.08 7.08
C VAL A 103 -6.24 1.85 8.51
N THR A 104 -5.95 0.69 9.11
CA THR A 104 -6.27 0.43 10.52
C THR A 104 -5.51 1.37 11.45
N ALA A 105 -4.24 1.64 11.17
CA ALA A 105 -3.40 2.52 11.99
C ALA A 105 -3.68 4.01 11.78
N THR A 106 -4.12 4.41 10.58
CA THR A 106 -4.23 5.83 10.19
C THR A 106 -5.66 6.32 9.97
N GLY A 107 -6.64 5.40 10.00
CA GLY A 107 -8.00 5.62 9.52
C GLY A 107 -8.09 5.70 7.99
N GLY A 108 -9.30 5.88 7.47
CA GLY A 108 -9.54 6.10 6.03
C GLY A 108 -10.14 4.90 5.31
N ALA A 109 -9.74 4.67 4.07
CA ALA A 109 -10.37 3.69 3.18
C ALA A 109 -9.38 2.93 2.29
N LEU A 110 -9.83 1.80 1.76
CA LEU A 110 -9.11 1.02 0.76
C LEU A 110 -9.84 1.05 -0.58
N TRP A 111 -9.05 1.00 -1.65
CA TRP A 111 -9.50 0.71 -3.00
C TRP A 111 -8.61 -0.38 -3.60
N SER A 112 -9.17 -1.29 -4.39
CA SER A 112 -8.40 -2.30 -5.13
C SER A 112 -8.95 -2.53 -6.54
N THR A 113 -8.10 -3.03 -7.45
CA THR A 113 -8.51 -3.38 -8.82
C THR A 113 -9.35 -4.67 -8.90
N ARG A 114 -9.41 -5.45 -7.82
CA ARG A 114 -10.19 -6.68 -7.67
C ARG A 114 -10.66 -6.85 -6.23
#